data_AF-A0A930FFC0-F1
#
_entry.id   AF-A0A930FFC0-F1
#
_cell.length_a   1.000
_cell.length_b   1.000
_cell.length_c   1.000
_cell.angle_alpha   90.00
_cell.angle_beta   90.00
_cell.angle_gamma   90.00
#
_symmetry.space_group_name_H-M   'P 1'
#
loop_
_entity.id
_entity.type
_entity.pdbx_description
1 polymer ?
#
loop_
_entity_poly.entity_id
_entity_poly.type
_entity_poly.pdbx_seq_one_letter_code
_entity_poly.pdbx_strand_id
1 'polypeptide(L)'
;STALLDTIGHAICHIANIHKYLRKEDLPKHTMFIIITDGMENSSRKYDYGMIRQLIEVQKDKYGWEFMFLGANIDAVDVASHMGIGESRAVNFNCDSEGTELNYEVLSDAICVLREHSYISEDWKNRIENEYKKRNKSCDK
;
A
#
# COMPACT_ATOMS: atom_id res chain seq x y z
N SER A 1 -4.37 -18.51 -4.74
CA SER A 1 -5.39 -17.53 -4.32
C SER A 1 -4.92 -16.87 -3.05
N THR A 2 -5.14 -15.57 -2.91
CA THR A 2 -4.58 -14.76 -1.80
C THR A 2 -5.71 -14.24 -0.94
N ALA A 3 -5.65 -14.37 0.38
CA ALA A 3 -6.68 -13.82 1.27
C ALA A 3 -6.35 -12.36 1.61
N LEU A 4 -6.30 -11.51 0.58
CA LEU A 4 -5.80 -10.13 0.65
C LEU A 4 -6.59 -9.29 1.66
N LEU A 5 -7.92 -9.27 1.54
CA LEU A 5 -8.78 -8.44 2.40
C LEU A 5 -8.70 -8.90 3.85
N ASP A 6 -8.73 -10.21 4.09
CA ASP A 6 -8.61 -10.77 5.43
C ASP A 6 -7.26 -10.43 6.08
N THR A 7 -6.19 -10.42 5.29
CA THR A 7 -4.84 -10.06 5.75
C THR A 7 -4.78 -8.58 6.13
N ILE A 8 -5.29 -7.70 5.28
CA ILE A 8 -5.35 -6.25 5.54
C ILE A 8 -6.21 -5.97 6.78
N GLY A 9 -7.40 -6.56 6.86
CA GLY A 9 -8.34 -6.36 7.96
C GLY A 9 -7.74 -6.79 9.30
N HIS A 10 -7.17 -7.99 9.37
CA HIS A 10 -6.52 -8.47 10.60
C HIS A 10 -5.32 -7.59 10.99
N ALA A 11 -4.49 -7.18 10.04
CA ALA A 11 -3.30 -6.37 10.31
C ALA A 11 -3.67 -4.96 10.81
N ILE A 12 -4.65 -4.29 10.20
CA ILE A 12 -5.17 -3.00 10.69
C ILE A 12 -5.69 -3.15 12.13
N CYS A 13 -6.54 -4.14 12.38
CA CYS A 13 -7.09 -4.38 13.71
C CYS A 13 -5.99 -4.68 14.73
N HIS A 14 -4.97 -5.45 14.35
CA HIS A 14 -3.85 -5.82 15.22
C HIS A 14 -3.04 -4.58 15.64
N ILE A 15 -2.61 -3.77 14.68
CA ILE A 15 -1.80 -2.56 14.95
C ILE A 15 -2.64 -1.50 15.69
N ALA A 16 -3.90 -1.30 15.30
CA ALA A 16 -4.79 -0.36 15.99
C ALA A 16 -5.02 -0.77 17.45
N ASN A 17 -5.13 -2.07 17.72
CA ASN A 17 -5.24 -2.58 19.09
C ASN A 17 -3.95 -2.36 19.88
N ILE A 18 -2.78 -2.53 19.28
CA ILE A 18 -1.49 -2.19 19.91
C ILE A 18 -1.46 -0.71 20.29
N HIS A 19 -1.76 0.19 19.34
CA HIS A 19 -1.78 1.63 19.60
C HIS A 19 -2.75 2.02 20.72
N LYS A 20 -3.88 1.34 20.85
CA LYS A 20 -4.85 1.59 21.92
C LYS A 20 -4.27 1.39 23.32
N TYR A 21 -3.32 0.47 23.49
CA TYR A 21 -2.73 0.13 24.79
C TYR A 21 -1.31 0.66 24.99
N LEU A 22 -0.70 1.26 23.97
CA LEU A 22 0.59 1.92 24.12
C LEU A 22 0.45 3.19 24.97
N ARG A 23 1.50 3.50 25.72
CA ARG A 23 1.63 4.79 26.39
C ARG A 23 1.80 5.88 25.34
N LYS A 24 1.41 7.11 25.67
CA LYS A 24 1.42 8.22 24.70
C LYS A 24 2.83 8.49 24.15
N GLU A 25 3.85 8.30 24.97
CA GLU A 25 5.26 8.43 24.60
C GLU A 25 5.77 7.31 23.68
N ASP A 26 5.12 6.14 23.69
CA ASP A 26 5.48 4.99 22.85
C ASP A 26 4.68 4.93 21.55
N LEU A 27 3.66 5.80 21.40
CA LEU A 27 2.87 5.88 20.16
C LEU A 27 3.74 6.39 19.01
N PRO A 28 3.73 5.70 17.85
CA PRO A 28 4.48 6.16 16.70
C PRO A 28 3.91 7.50 16.23
N LYS A 29 4.80 8.45 15.93
CA LYS A 29 4.41 9.75 15.35
C LYS A 29 3.76 9.60 13.97
N HIS A 30 4.20 8.62 13.21
CA HIS A 30 3.70 8.30 11.87
C HIS A 30 3.51 6.80 11.73
N THR A 31 2.38 6.39 11.16
CA THR A 31 2.10 4.99 10.84
C THR A 31 1.86 4.88 9.34
N MET A 32 2.70 4.10 8.66
CA MET A 32 2.57 3.82 7.23
C MET A 32 2.24 2.34 7.06
N PHE A 33 1.24 2.06 6.23
CA PHE A 33 0.77 0.72 5.91
C PHE A 33 0.97 0.48 4.41
N ILE A 34 1.92 -0.39 4.07
CA ILE A 34 2.26 -0.72 2.67
C ILE A 34 1.72 -2.11 2.36
N ILE A 35 0.90 -2.20 1.32
CA ILE A 35 0.32 -3.44 0.81
C ILE A 35 1.02 -3.77 -0.51
N ILE A 36 1.69 -4.93 -0.57
CA ILE A 36 2.36 -5.41 -1.78
C ILE A 36 1.74 -6.75 -2.14
N THR A 37 1.28 -6.90 -3.39
CA THR A 37 0.67 -8.14 -3.88
C THR A 37 1.03 -8.40 -5.34
N ASP A 38 1.09 -9.68 -5.70
CA ASP A 38 1.32 -10.18 -7.05
C ASP A 38 0.05 -10.26 -7.91
N GLY A 39 -1.10 -9.83 -7.38
CA GLY A 39 -2.35 -9.66 -8.12
C GLY A 39 -3.19 -10.92 -8.31
N MET A 40 -2.97 -11.97 -7.52
CA MET A 40 -3.81 -13.17 -7.61
C MET A 40 -5.27 -12.92 -7.19
N GLU A 41 -6.20 -13.75 -7.69
CA GLU A 41 -7.60 -13.75 -7.24
C GLU A 41 -7.70 -13.77 -5.71
N ASN A 42 -8.46 -12.81 -5.19
CA ASN A 42 -8.75 -12.69 -3.78
C ASN A 42 -9.63 -13.86 -3.30
N SER A 43 -9.22 -14.52 -2.23
CA SER A 43 -9.92 -15.66 -1.60
C SER A 43 -10.33 -15.41 -0.16
N SER A 44 -10.39 -14.13 0.23
CA SER A 44 -10.88 -13.71 1.54
C SER A 44 -12.32 -14.11 1.78
N ARG A 45 -12.65 -14.38 3.04
CA ARG A 45 -13.99 -14.80 3.47
C ARG A 45 -14.54 -14.03 4.68
N LYS A 46 -13.71 -13.28 5.39
CA LYS A 46 -14.13 -12.54 6.60
C LYS A 46 -14.37 -11.06 6.33
N TYR A 47 -13.55 -10.47 5.45
CA TYR A 47 -13.63 -9.06 5.08
C TYR A 47 -13.97 -8.90 3.60
N ASP A 48 -14.84 -7.95 3.31
CA ASP A 48 -15.10 -7.43 1.97
C ASP A 48 -14.46 -6.04 1.77
N TYR A 49 -14.50 -5.54 0.54
CA TYR A 49 -13.93 -4.25 0.19
C TYR A 49 -14.57 -3.08 0.97
N GLY A 50 -15.88 -3.13 1.23
CA GLY A 50 -16.59 -2.09 1.97
C GLY A 50 -16.13 -2.01 3.42
N MET A 51 -15.97 -3.15 4.09
CA MET A 51 -15.42 -3.24 5.44
C MET A 51 -13.99 -2.72 5.51
N ILE A 52 -13.13 -3.11 4.55
CA ILE A 52 -11.74 -2.66 4.50
C ILE A 52 -11.66 -1.16 4.26
N ARG A 53 -12.47 -0.64 3.34
CA ARG A 53 -12.57 0.80 3.09
C ARG A 53 -12.92 1.59 4.34
N GLN A 54 -13.95 1.15 5.08
CA GLN A 54 -14.32 1.80 6.35
C GLN A 54 -13.18 1.77 7.37
N LEU A 55 -12.47 0.65 7.49
CA LEU A 55 -11.32 0.54 8.39
C LEU A 55 -10.21 1.52 7.99
N ILE A 56 -9.85 1.57 6.71
CA ILE A 56 -8.82 2.45 6.17
C ILE A 56 -9.20 3.91 6.36
N GLU A 57 -10.42 4.31 6.02
CA GLU A 57 -10.91 5.69 6.20
C GLU A 57 -10.85 6.12 7.67
N VAL A 58 -11.29 5.26 8.60
CA VAL A 58 -11.17 5.55 10.04
C VAL A 58 -9.72 5.72 10.48
N GLN A 59 -8.79 4.87 10.00
CA GLN A 59 -7.38 4.98 10.37
C GLN A 59 -6.71 6.24 9.78
N LYS A 60 -7.05 6.60 8.55
CA LYS A 60 -6.58 7.83 7.90
C LYS A 60 -7.10 9.06 8.64
N ASP A 61 -8.41 9.17 8.81
CA ASP A 61 -9.04 10.41 9.30
C ASP A 61 -8.82 10.66 10.79
N LYS A 62 -8.82 9.60 11.62
CA LYS A 62 -8.68 9.75 13.07
C LYS A 62 -7.24 9.67 13.56
N TYR A 63 -6.39 8.90 12.88
CA TYR A 63 -5.06 8.57 13.38
C TYR A 63 -3.94 8.98 12.42
N GLY A 64 -4.27 9.55 11.24
CA GLY A 64 -3.29 10.02 10.27
C GLY A 64 -2.45 8.89 9.68
N TRP A 65 -3.00 7.68 9.56
CA TRP A 65 -2.28 6.57 8.94
C TRP A 65 -2.18 6.78 7.43
N GLU A 66 -1.02 6.49 6.88
CA GLU A 66 -0.77 6.49 5.45
C GLU A 66 -0.92 5.07 4.90
N PHE A 67 -1.62 4.92 3.76
CA PHE A 67 -1.80 3.63 3.11
C PHE A 67 -1.26 3.68 1.68
N MET A 68 -0.43 2.71 1.33
CA MET A 68 0.16 2.56 0.01
C MET A 68 -0.15 1.16 -0.55
N PHE A 69 -0.41 1.08 -1.85
CA PHE A 69 -0.76 -0.17 -2.52
C PHE A 69 0.10 -0.39 -3.77
N LEU A 70 0.80 -1.51 -3.81
CA LEU A 70 1.63 -1.94 -4.93
C LEU A 70 1.08 -3.28 -5.42
N GLY A 71 0.58 -3.30 -6.65
CA GLY A 71 0.06 -4.51 -7.28
C GLY A 71 0.86 -4.88 -8.52
N ALA A 72 1.10 -6.17 -8.72
CA ALA A 72 1.52 -6.68 -10.02
C ALA A 72 0.37 -7.45 -10.66
N ASN A 73 0.38 -7.60 -11.99
CA ASN A 73 -0.60 -8.41 -12.74
C ASN A 73 -2.09 -8.05 -12.54
N ILE A 74 -2.39 -6.90 -11.91
CA ILE A 74 -3.73 -6.34 -11.70
C ILE A 74 -3.73 -4.84 -12.00
N ASP A 75 -4.92 -4.25 -12.12
CA ASP A 75 -5.08 -2.81 -12.00
C ASP A 75 -5.01 -2.43 -10.51
N ALA A 76 -3.81 -2.13 -10.03
CA ALA A 76 -3.57 -1.78 -8.64
C ALA A 76 -4.31 -0.50 -8.24
N VAL A 77 -4.51 0.44 -9.18
CA VAL A 77 -5.24 1.69 -8.91
C VAL A 77 -6.72 1.38 -8.70
N ASP A 78 -7.33 0.60 -9.57
CA ASP A 78 -8.74 0.21 -9.44
C ASP A 78 -8.98 -0.58 -8.15
N VAL A 79 -8.16 -1.60 -7.87
CA VAL A 79 -8.28 -2.42 -6.65
C VAL A 79 -8.07 -1.59 -5.37
N ALA A 80 -7.08 -0.69 -5.36
CA ALA A 80 -6.83 0.22 -4.25
C ALA A 80 -8.00 1.19 -4.02
N SER A 81 -8.65 1.65 -5.10
CA SER A 81 -9.78 2.58 -5.02
C SER A 81 -10.98 1.96 -4.29
N HIS A 82 -11.24 0.66 -4.50
CA HIS A 82 -12.28 -0.08 -3.79
C HIS A 82 -12.03 -0.15 -2.28
N MET A 83 -10.76 -0.04 -1.86
CA MET A 83 -10.33 0.00 -0.46
C MET A 83 -10.22 1.43 0.10
N GLY A 84 -10.53 2.48 -0.67
CA GLY A 84 -10.38 3.88 -0.23
C GLY A 84 -8.95 4.43 -0.26
N ILE A 85 -8.05 3.75 -0.99
CA ILE A 85 -6.69 4.21 -1.26
C ILE A 85 -6.69 4.95 -2.61
N GLY A 86 -6.21 6.19 -2.60
CA GLY A 86 -6.20 7.04 -3.80
C GLY A 86 -5.11 6.64 -4.79
N GLU A 87 -5.29 7.02 -6.06
CA GLU A 87 -4.33 6.76 -7.15
C GLU A 87 -2.91 7.28 -6.85
N SER A 88 -2.79 8.41 -6.15
CA SER A 88 -1.49 8.96 -5.74
C SER A 88 -0.72 8.06 -4.77
N ARG A 89 -1.37 7.03 -4.22
CA ARG A 89 -0.80 6.04 -3.30
C ARG A 89 -0.90 4.60 -3.83
N ALA A 90 -1.25 4.44 -5.11
CA ALA A 90 -1.33 3.14 -5.77
C ALA A 90 -0.45 3.09 -7.02
N VAL A 91 0.22 1.96 -7.26
CA VAL A 91 1.07 1.76 -8.44
C VAL A 91 1.12 0.31 -8.90
N ASN A 92 1.20 0.12 -10.22
CA ASN A 92 1.48 -1.17 -10.85
C ASN A 92 2.99 -1.37 -10.97
N PHE A 93 3.47 -2.57 -10.65
CA PHE A 93 4.88 -2.94 -10.82
C PHE A 93 5.04 -4.28 -11.54
N ASN A 94 6.24 -4.54 -12.06
CA ASN A 94 6.59 -5.82 -12.65
C ASN A 94 7.04 -6.81 -11.56
N CYS A 95 6.35 -7.94 -11.44
CA CYS A 95 6.68 -8.98 -10.45
C CYS A 95 7.87 -9.85 -10.91
N ASP A 96 9.02 -9.21 -11.08
CA ASP A 96 10.31 -9.84 -11.32
C ASP A 96 11.36 -9.31 -10.34
N SER A 97 12.59 -9.83 -10.41
CA SER A 97 13.66 -9.47 -9.47
C SER A 97 14.00 -7.99 -9.53
N GLU A 98 14.10 -7.41 -10.73
CA GLU A 98 14.48 -6.01 -10.92
C GLU A 98 13.35 -5.06 -10.50
N GLY A 99 12.08 -5.40 -10.81
CA GLY A 99 10.92 -4.61 -10.40
C GLY A 99 10.69 -4.67 -8.89
N THR A 100 10.92 -5.83 -8.27
CA THR A 100 10.84 -5.99 -6.81
C THR A 100 11.94 -5.21 -6.10
N GLU A 101 13.18 -5.26 -6.59
CA GLU A 101 14.30 -4.48 -6.05
C GLU A 101 14.00 -2.98 -6.12
N LEU A 102 13.55 -2.49 -7.28
CA LEU A 102 13.17 -1.10 -7.47
C LEU A 102 12.04 -0.66 -6.52
N ASN A 103 11.05 -1.51 -6.27
CA ASN A 103 9.99 -1.22 -5.30
C ASN A 103 10.54 -0.96 -3.91
N TYR A 104 11.46 -1.81 -3.44
CA TYR A 104 12.07 -1.64 -2.12
C TYR A 104 12.93 -0.40 -2.03
N GLU A 105 13.69 -0.06 -3.07
CA GLU A 105 14.46 1.19 -3.13
C GLU A 105 13.54 2.41 -3.02
N VAL A 106 12.50 2.47 -3.85
CA VAL A 106 11.56 3.59 -3.89
C VAL A 106 10.79 3.74 -2.59
N LEU A 107 10.34 2.63 -1.99
CA LEU A 107 9.69 2.64 -0.69
C LEU A 107 10.65 3.09 0.42
N SER A 108 11.91 2.68 0.37
CA SER A 108 12.93 3.14 1.32
C SER A 108 13.13 4.65 1.27
N ASP A 109 13.21 5.22 0.06
CA ASP A 109 13.29 6.67 -0.14
C ASP A 109 12.04 7.39 0.40
N ALA A 110 10.85 6.88 0.07
CA ALA A 110 9.58 7.45 0.52
C ALA A 110 9.43 7.42 2.06
N ILE A 111 9.88 6.33 2.71
CA ILE A 111 9.89 6.21 4.17
C ILE A 111 10.87 7.21 4.80
N CYS A 112 12.05 7.42 4.20
CA CYS A 112 13.00 8.43 4.65
C CYS A 112 12.39 9.84 4.60
N VAL A 113 11.75 10.20 3.48
CA VAL A 113 11.06 11.49 3.32
C VAL A 113 9.93 11.66 4.33
N LEU A 114 9.10 10.62 4.54
CA LEU A 114 8.03 10.68 5.55
C LEU A 114 8.60 10.93 6.95
N ARG A 115 9.71 10.27 7.29
CA ARG A 115 10.35 10.42 8.61
C ARG A 115 10.89 11.84 8.82
N GLU A 116 11.35 12.50 7.77
CA GLU A 116 11.95 13.85 7.84
C GLU A 116 10.91 14.97 7.73
N HIS A 117 9.92 14.81 6.85
CA HIS A 117 9.02 15.88 6.46
C HIS A 117 7.53 15.63 6.78
N SER A 118 7.19 14.46 7.32
CA SER A 118 5.81 14.08 7.69
C SER A 118 4.83 14.05 6.52
N TYR A 119 5.30 13.97 5.27
CA TYR A 119 4.47 13.73 4.08
C TYR A 119 5.17 12.76 3.11
N ILE A 120 4.38 12.15 2.22
CA ILE A 120 4.89 11.34 1.10
C ILE A 120 4.69 12.16 -0.17
N SER A 121 5.77 12.42 -0.91
CA SER A 121 5.70 13.18 -2.16
C SER A 121 4.80 12.50 -3.19
N GLU A 122 4.19 13.25 -4.12
CA GLU A 122 3.34 12.67 -5.16
C GLU A 122 4.14 11.90 -6.21
N ASP A 123 5.40 12.28 -6.43
CA ASP A 123 6.31 11.68 -7.42
C ASP A 123 6.97 10.39 -6.95
N TRP A 124 6.70 9.91 -5.72
CA TRP A 124 7.32 8.71 -5.16
C TRP A 124 7.23 7.50 -6.11
N LYS A 125 6.09 7.33 -6.79
CA LYS A 125 5.84 6.20 -7.70
C LYS A 125 6.40 6.37 -9.11
N ASN A 126 6.94 7.53 -9.47
CA ASN A 126 7.36 7.84 -10.85
C ASN A 126 8.40 6.85 -11.37
N ARG A 127 9.36 6.45 -10.53
CA ARG A 127 10.40 5.47 -10.89
C ARG A 127 9.79 4.12 -11.25
N ILE A 128 8.86 3.63 -10.43
CA ILE A 128 8.15 2.36 -10.64
C ILE A 128 7.29 2.43 -11.91
N GLU A 129 6.49 3.49 -12.07
CA GLU A 129 5.64 3.66 -13.25
C GLU A 129 6.43 3.74 -14.56
N ASN A 130 7.58 4.42 -14.54
CA ASN A 130 8.43 4.56 -15.73
C ASN A 130 9.05 3.21 -16.13
N GLU A 131 9.51 2.43 -15.14
CA GLU A 131 10.02 1.07 -15.34
C GLU A 131 8.91 0.16 -15.91
N TYR A 132 7.74 0.17 -15.26
CA TYR A 132 6.57 -0.59 -15.69
C TYR A 132 6.17 -0.29 -17.14
N LYS A 133 6.09 1.00 -17.50
CA LYS A 133 5.79 1.45 -18.88
C LYS A 133 6.89 1.05 -19.86
N LYS A 134 8.17 1.10 -19.47
CA LYS A 134 9.31 0.76 -20.33
C LYS A 134 9.31 -0.71 -20.70
N ARG A 135 9.06 -1.62 -19.75
CA ARG A 135 9.05 -3.07 -20.01
C ARG A 135 7.83 -3.55 -20.76
N ASN A 136 6.64 -3.00 -20.46
CA ASN A 136 5.43 -3.38 -21.20
C ASN A 136 5.43 -2.87 -22.65
N LYS A 137 6.11 -1.76 -22.96
CA LYS A 137 6.34 -1.32 -24.36
C LYS A 137 7.33 -2.20 -25.14
N SER A 138 8.12 -3.03 -24.45
CA SER A 138 9.12 -3.91 -25.06
C SER A 138 8.55 -5.26 -25.52
N CYS A 139 7.41 -5.70 -24.99
CA CYS A 139 6.77 -6.97 -25.36
C CYS A 139 5.90 -6.89 -26.63
N ASP A 140 5.59 -5.69 -27.12
CA ASP A 140 4.77 -5.48 -28.34
C ASP A 140 5.60 -5.47 -29.65
N LYS A 141 6.77 -6.14 -29.70
CA LYS A 141 7.62 -6.24 -30.89
C LYS A 141 8.05 -7.65 -31.21
#